data_AF-A0A352CCC0-F1
#
_entry.id   AF-A0A352CCC0-F1
#
_cell.length_a   1.000
_cell.length_b   1.000
_cell.length_c   1.000
_cell.angle_alpha   90.00
_cell.angle_beta   90.00
_cell.angle_gamma   90.00
#
_symmetry.space_group_name_H-M   'P 1'
#
loop_
_entity.id
_entity.type
_entity.pdbx_description
1 polymer ?
#
loop_
_entity_poly.entity_id
_entity_poly.type
_entity_poly.pdbx_seq_one_letter_code
_entity_poly.pdbx_strand_id
1 'polypeptide(L)'
;MARSNSFTDRLIGSRRNQIHRIKAKDITGRTAYYFVLVDTVREAAFIADLKAKESIDLSSYGQVLASNYGEEPSEAVRQMLKERYDIDV
;
A
#
# COMPACT_ATOMS: atom_id res chain seq x y z
N MET A 1 -3.34 12.30 20.69
CA MET A 1 -4.38 11.24 20.66
C MET A 1 -3.82 10.05 19.87
N ALA A 2 -3.25 9.05 20.55
CA ALA A 2 -2.78 7.83 19.89
C ALA A 2 -3.99 6.92 19.62
N ARG A 3 -4.43 6.82 18.36
CA ARG A 3 -5.49 5.88 17.99
C ARG A 3 -4.90 4.47 18.03
N SER A 4 -5.19 3.80 19.15
CA SER A 4 -5.23 2.35 19.39
C SER A 4 -4.43 1.49 18.41
N ASN A 5 -3.44 0.74 18.93
CA ASN A 5 -2.86 -0.48 18.34
C ASN A 5 -3.97 -1.52 18.07
N SER A 6 -4.78 -1.24 17.05
CA SER A 6 -5.93 -2.02 16.65
C SER A 6 -5.48 -3.42 16.32
N PHE A 7 -6.32 -4.41 16.61
CA PHE A 7 -6.09 -5.79 16.20
C PHE A 7 -5.79 -5.88 14.69
N THR A 8 -6.40 -4.99 13.90
CA THR A 8 -6.16 -4.81 12.47
C THR A 8 -4.73 -4.41 12.16
N ASP A 9 -4.15 -3.44 12.88
CA ASP A 9 -2.80 -2.93 12.62
C ASP A 9 -1.74 -4.01 12.88
N ARG A 10 -1.93 -4.82 13.95
CA ARG A 10 -1.09 -5.99 14.23
C ARG A 10 -1.22 -7.08 13.17
N LEU A 11 -2.45 -7.32 12.68
CA LEU A 11 -2.68 -8.29 11.61
C LEU A 11 -2.02 -7.85 10.30
N ILE A 12 -2.07 -6.56 9.97
CA ILE A 12 -1.39 -5.99 8.81
C ILE A 12 0.13 -6.21 8.91
N GLY A 13 0.73 -5.93 10.07
CA GLY A 13 2.17 -6.17 10.30
C GLY A 13 2.57 -7.64 10.12
N SER A 14 1.73 -8.57 10.57
CA SER A 14 1.97 -10.02 10.35
C SER A 14 1.93 -10.43 8.87
N ARG A 15 1.28 -9.63 8.02
CA ARG A 15 1.09 -9.86 6.58
C ARG A 15 2.02 -9.00 5.72
N ARG A 16 3.13 -8.49 6.27
CA ARG A 16 4.10 -7.63 5.57
C ARG A 16 4.52 -8.12 4.17
N ASN A 17 4.57 -9.44 3.94
CA ASN A 17 4.94 -10.03 2.66
C ASN A 17 3.91 -9.79 1.54
N GLN A 18 2.69 -9.35 1.89
CA GLN A 18 1.59 -9.07 0.96
C GLN A 18 1.47 -7.58 0.63
N ILE A 19 2.46 -6.80 1.06
CA ILE A 19 2.48 -5.36 0.84
C ILE A 19 3.20 -5.10 -0.47
N HIS A 20 2.44 -4.67 -1.45
CA HIS A 20 2.95 -4.28 -2.75
C HIS A 20 3.22 -2.79 -2.77
N ARG A 21 4.40 -2.45 -3.29
CA ARG A 21 4.84 -1.08 -3.53
C ARG A 21 4.59 -0.74 -4.98
N ILE A 22 3.77 0.27 -5.24
CA ILE A 22 3.35 0.63 -6.58
C ILE A 22 3.74 2.07 -6.84
N LYS A 23 4.45 2.30 -7.93
CA LYS A 23 4.68 3.63 -8.48
C LYS A 23 3.74 3.81 -9.67
N ALA A 24 2.77 4.70 -9.55
CA ALA A 24 1.78 4.95 -10.60
C ALA A 24 1.48 6.45 -10.70
N LYS A 25 0.96 6.87 -11.86
CA LYS A 25 0.38 8.20 -11.99
C LYS A 25 -1.06 8.15 -11.50
N ASP A 26 -1.39 9.07 -10.60
CA ASP A 26 -2.76 9.31 -10.17
C ASP A 26 -3.60 9.92 -11.31
N ILE A 27 -4.92 9.97 -11.15
CA ILE A 27 -5.85 10.57 -12.12
C ILE A 27 -5.53 12.05 -12.44
N THR A 28 -4.78 12.70 -11.56
CA THR A 28 -4.28 14.07 -11.71
C THR A 28 -3.00 14.17 -12.57
N GLY A 29 -2.48 13.05 -13.06
CA GLY A 29 -1.24 12.94 -13.84
C GLY A 29 0.04 12.99 -12.99
N ARG A 30 -0.08 13.08 -11.66
CA ARG A 30 1.05 13.15 -10.73
C ARG A 30 1.53 11.75 -10.36
N THR A 31 2.85 11.56 -10.38
CA THR A 31 3.47 10.33 -9.89
C THR A 31 3.29 10.24 -8.37
N ALA A 32 2.72 9.14 -7.93
CA ALA A 32 2.55 8.80 -6.55
C ALA A 32 3.05 7.38 -6.27
N TYR A 33 3.51 7.19 -5.05
CA TYR A 33 3.95 5.94 -4.50
C TYR A 33 2.86 5.42 -3.56
N TYR A 34 2.42 4.19 -3.76
CA TYR A 34 1.37 3.54 -2.99
C TYR A 34 1.89 2.29 -2.30
N PHE A 35 1.48 2.11 -1.06
CA PHE A 35 1.66 0.88 -0.30
C PHE A 35 0.30 0.21 -0.13
N VAL A 36 0.13 -0.94 -0.76
CA VAL A 36 -1.15 -1.66 -0.77
C VAL A 36 -0.93 -3.03 -0.18
N LEU A 37 -1.69 -3.34 0.87
CA LEU A 37 -1.83 -4.71 1.35
C LEU A 37 -2.83 -5.43 0.47
N VAL A 38 -2.36 -6.35 -0.38
CA VAL A 38 -3.21 -7.09 -1.32
C VAL A 38 -3.64 -8.42 -0.67
N ASP A 39 -4.91 -8.78 -0.82
CA ASP A 39 -5.38 -10.07 -0.36
C ASP A 39 -4.78 -11.21 -1.20
N THR A 40 -4.33 -12.28 -0.55
CA THR A 40 -3.67 -13.43 -1.24
C THR A 40 -4.51 -14.01 -2.38
N VAL A 41 -5.82 -14.08 -2.19
CA VAL A 41 -6.75 -14.60 -3.21
C VAL A 41 -6.94 -13.66 -4.39
N ARG A 42 -6.59 -12.38 -4.23
CA ARG A 42 -6.69 -11.33 -5.26
C ARG A 42 -5.34 -10.98 -5.87
N GLU A 43 -4.23 -11.45 -5.32
CA GLU A 43 -2.87 -11.13 -5.76
C GLU A 43 -2.64 -11.49 -7.23
N ALA A 44 -3.08 -12.66 -7.67
CA ALA A 44 -2.97 -13.07 -9.07
C ALA A 44 -3.73 -12.13 -10.03
N ALA A 45 -4.96 -11.75 -9.64
CA ALA A 45 -5.78 -10.82 -10.42
C ALA A 45 -5.18 -9.41 -10.42
N PHE A 46 -4.64 -8.97 -9.28
CA PHE A 46 -3.95 -7.69 -9.12
C PHE A 46 -2.73 -7.58 -10.03
N ILE A 47 -1.88 -8.61 -10.07
CA ILE A 47 -0.69 -8.63 -10.95
C ILE A 47 -1.10 -8.67 -12.42
N ALA A 48 -2.16 -9.41 -12.77
CA ALA A 48 -2.68 -9.46 -14.14
C ALA A 48 -3.21 -8.09 -14.58
N ASP A 49 -4.03 -7.46 -13.74
CA ASP A 49 -4.64 -6.16 -14.01
C ASP A 49 -3.62 -5.02 -14.03
N LEU A 50 -2.60 -5.05 -13.17
CA LEU A 50 -1.47 -4.11 -13.23
C LEU A 50 -0.72 -4.13 -14.56
N LYS A 51 -0.68 -5.28 -15.24
CA LYS A 51 -0.01 -5.44 -16.54
C LYS A 51 -0.93 -5.16 -17.72
N ALA A 52 -2.22 -5.45 -17.57
CA ALA A 52 -3.18 -5.38 -18.66
C ALA A 52 -3.92 -4.04 -18.76
N LYS A 53 -4.09 -3.32 -17.65
CA LYS A 53 -4.90 -2.10 -17.58
C LYS A 53 -4.02 -0.88 -17.34
N GLU A 54 -4.37 0.24 -17.98
CA GLU A 54 -3.69 1.53 -17.80
C GLU A 54 -4.04 2.19 -16.46
N SER A 55 -5.20 1.85 -15.90
CA SER A 55 -5.68 2.35 -14.61
C SER A 55 -6.43 1.24 -13.89
N ILE A 56 -6.09 1.03 -12.61
CA ILE A 56 -6.75 0.07 -11.74
C ILE A 56 -7.06 0.74 -10.40
N ASP A 57 -8.18 0.34 -9.81
CA ASP A 57 -8.51 0.73 -8.46
C ASP A 57 -7.83 -0.21 -7.46
N LEU A 58 -6.83 0.29 -6.75
CA LEU A 58 -6.06 -0.48 -5.76
C LEU A 58 -6.92 -0.99 -4.60
N SER A 59 -7.99 -0.26 -4.26
CA SER A 59 -8.91 -0.65 -3.18
C SER A 59 -9.77 -1.87 -3.54
N SER A 60 -9.85 -2.21 -4.84
CA SER A 60 -10.54 -3.41 -5.30
C SER A 60 -9.76 -4.71 -5.03
N TYR A 61 -8.47 -4.64 -4.69
CA TYR A 61 -7.64 -5.84 -4.44
C TYR A 61 -7.21 -5.99 -2.98
N GLY A 62 -7.38 -4.95 -2.18
CA GLY A 62 -7.01 -4.95 -0.77
C GLY A 62 -7.07 -3.55 -0.16
N GLN A 63 -6.18 -3.26 0.77
CA GLN A 63 -6.18 -2.02 1.54
C GLN A 63 -4.97 -1.15 1.21
N VAL A 64 -5.21 0.11 0.82
CA VAL A 64 -4.15 1.12 0.72
C VAL A 64 -3.74 1.55 2.13
N LEU A 65 -2.50 1.24 2.52
CA LEU A 65 -1.95 1.55 3.84
C LEU A 65 -1.43 2.98 3.91
N ALA A 66 -0.75 3.42 2.85
CA ALA A 66 -0.17 4.75 2.74
C ALA A 66 0.05 5.11 1.27
N SER A 67 0.08 6.41 0.99
CA SER A 67 0.54 6.95 -0.28
C SER A 67 1.27 8.28 -0.08
N ASN A 68 2.19 8.58 -0.99
CA ASN A 68 2.80 9.90 -1.08
C ASN A 68 3.08 10.28 -2.52
N TYR A 69 3.06 11.57 -2.82
CA TYR A 69 3.56 12.06 -4.10
C TYR A 69 5.08 11.99 -4.15
N GLY A 70 5.62 11.71 -5.34
CA GLY A 70 7.06 11.58 -5.57
C GLY A 70 7.45 10.21 -6.13
N GLU A 71 8.76 10.05 -6.33
CA GLU A 71 9.31 8.81 -6.87
C GLU A 71 9.66 7.77 -5.80
N GLU A 72 9.81 8.23 -4.56
CA GLU A 72 10.22 7.43 -3.41
C GLU A 72 9.31 7.70 -2.22
N PRO A 73 9.18 6.74 -1.28
CA PRO A 73 8.46 6.97 -0.05
C PRO A 73 9.14 8.01 0.83
N SER A 74 8.35 9.00 1.27
CA SER A 74 8.84 10.03 2.18
C SER A 74 9.13 9.44 3.56
N GLU A 75 10.05 10.07 4.30
CA GLU A 75 10.38 9.68 5.68
C GLU A 75 9.15 9.59 6.58
N ALA A 76 8.19 10.50 6.41
CA ALA A 76 6.93 10.48 7.16
C ALA A 76 6.12 9.19 6.90
N VAL A 77 6.09 8.70 5.65
CA VAL A 77 5.40 7.44 5.31
C VAL A 77 6.17 6.24 5.85
N ARG A 78 7.51 6.23 5.74
CA ARG A 78 8.36 5.17 6.31
C ARG A 78 8.16 5.05 7.82
N GLN A 79 8.22 6.17 8.54
CA GLN A 79 7.98 6.22 9.97
C GLN A 79 6.56 5.77 10.32
N MET A 80 5.54 6.23 9.59
CA MET A 80 4.16 5.81 9.82
C MET A 80 3.98 4.29 9.65
N LEU A 81 4.56 3.70 8.60
CA LEU A 81 4.48 2.25 8.35
C LEU A 81 5.21 1.45 9.43
N LYS A 82 6.37 1.94 9.86
CA LYS A 82 7.17 1.32 10.93
C LYS A 82 6.48 1.40 12.29
N GLU A 83 6.02 2.58 12.68
CA GLU A 83 5.36 2.78 13.99
C GLU A 83 4.02 2.06 14.09
N ARG A 84 3.25 2.02 13.00
CA ARG A 84 1.88 1.50 13.03
C ARG A 84 1.79 0.02 12.75
N TYR A 85 2.62 -0.48 11.83
CA TYR A 85 2.51 -1.83 11.30
C TYR A 85 3.80 -2.64 11.47
N ASP A 86 4.87 -2.06 12.02
CA ASP A 86 6.18 -2.70 12.16
C ASP A 86 6.77 -3.16 10.81
N ILE A 87 6.57 -2.34 9.77
CA ILE A 87 7.08 -2.59 8.41
C ILE A 87 8.25 -1.63 8.14
N ASP A 88 9.40 -2.19 7.73
CA ASP A 88 10.56 -1.44 7.26
C ASP A 88 10.60 -1.47 5.71
N VAL A 89 10.61 -0.30 5.05
CA VAL A 89 10.47 -0.15 3.57
C VAL A 89 11.48 0.77 2.92
#